data_AF-A0A6L9ACD7-F1
#
_entry.id   AF-A0A6L9ACD7-F1
#
_cell.length_a   1.000
_cell.length_b   1.000
_cell.length_c   1.000
_cell.angle_alpha   90.00
_cell.angle_beta   90.00
_cell.angle_gamma   90.00
#
_symmetry.space_group_name_H-M   'P 1'
#
loop_
_entity.id
_entity.type
_entity.pdbx_description
1 polymer ?
#
loop_
_entity_poly.entity_id
_entity_poly.type
_entity_poly.pdbx_seq_one_letter_code
_entity_poly.pdbx_strand_id
1 'polypeptide(L)'
;MQAGDTVIDTTWYDGDVFTLNIANSTIDDDYEALYFTDYYKDGDVTKSTNGTFDVSEGVAVNLNVESNINISNNSRVAGIALSQGNTYNNTYTTESHTWDNNINVSNSTVTTGSNTVLESSGYGHFGNSGEPSDYAGPGDVALSFTDSTSDYAMKNNVYFSNSTLMGDVAFTSTWNANFDPSGHDSNGDGVKDTNAGWVDDSLNVDELNITLDNGSKWVGQATFNAETISPDTMYDVATNSLTPGGTAEVNGWNRIIDNKVFQSGVFNVALNNGSEWDTTGDSLVDTLTVNNGSQVNVSDSSLTSDTIDLTNGSSLNIGEDGYVDTDHLTINSYSTVALTESTGWGADYNLYANTITVTNGGVLDVNVDQFDTEAFRTDKLELTSGNIADNNGNVVSGVFDIHSSDYVLNADLVNDRTWDTSKSNYGYGIVAMNSDGHLTINGNGDMNNGDELDNSSVDNVVAATGNYKVRIDNAT
;
A
#
# COMPACT_ATOMS: atom_id res chain seq x y z
N MET A 1 0.20 -50.95 -2.28
CA MET A 1 1.35 -50.48 -3.07
C MET A 1 2.50 -51.45 -2.85
N GLN A 2 3.16 -51.91 -3.91
CA GLN A 2 4.30 -52.86 -3.85
C GLN A 2 5.62 -52.12 -3.65
N ALA A 3 6.62 -52.82 -3.13
CA ALA A 3 7.98 -52.34 -2.96
C ALA A 3 8.72 -52.35 -4.31
N GLY A 4 9.24 -51.19 -4.72
CA GLY A 4 9.95 -50.98 -5.98
C GLY A 4 9.45 -49.71 -6.66
N ASP A 5 10.35 -48.73 -6.78
CA ASP A 5 10.23 -47.43 -7.44
C ASP A 5 9.38 -46.34 -6.75
N THR A 6 10.02 -45.71 -5.78
CA THR A 6 10.03 -44.24 -5.73
C THR A 6 11.50 -43.85 -5.75
N VAL A 7 12.04 -43.55 -6.94
CA VAL A 7 13.26 -42.74 -7.01
C VAL A 7 12.81 -41.38 -6.45
N ILE A 8 13.20 -41.09 -5.22
CA ILE A 8 13.13 -39.73 -4.71
C ILE A 8 14.20 -38.99 -5.51
N ASP A 9 13.77 -38.15 -6.43
CA ASP A 9 14.68 -37.23 -7.09
C ASP A 9 15.18 -36.24 -6.03
N THR A 10 16.48 -36.26 -5.77
CA THR A 10 17.14 -35.38 -4.80
C THR A 10 17.91 -34.25 -5.48
N THR A 11 17.78 -34.16 -6.81
CA THR A 11 18.39 -33.13 -7.63
C THR A 11 17.46 -31.94 -7.68
N TRP A 12 18.00 -30.76 -7.34
CA TRP A 12 17.34 -29.49 -7.60
C TRP A 12 17.57 -29.14 -9.07
N TYR A 13 16.49 -28.94 -9.81
CA TYR A 13 16.54 -28.43 -11.17
C TYR A 13 16.14 -26.97 -11.15
N ASP A 14 16.83 -26.17 -11.95
CA ASP A 14 16.45 -24.80 -12.24
C ASP A 14 14.98 -24.81 -12.75
N GLY A 15 14.11 -23.98 -12.16
CA GLY A 15 12.66 -23.99 -12.37
C GLY A 15 11.85 -24.84 -11.38
N ASP A 16 12.51 -25.51 -10.42
CA ASP A 16 11.86 -26.11 -9.26
C ASP A 16 11.43 -25.03 -8.26
N VAL A 17 10.31 -25.27 -7.57
CA VAL A 17 9.82 -24.40 -6.50
C VAL A 17 10.06 -25.02 -5.13
N PHE A 18 10.82 -24.32 -4.29
CA PHE A 18 11.13 -24.78 -2.94
C PHE A 18 9.90 -24.66 -2.05
N THR A 19 9.48 -25.73 -1.41
CA THR A 19 8.32 -25.69 -0.50
C THR A 19 8.75 -25.86 0.95
N LEU A 20 8.51 -24.85 1.77
CA LEU A 20 8.76 -24.85 3.21
C LEU A 20 7.44 -24.92 3.97
N ASN A 21 7.27 -25.92 4.83
CA ASN A 21 6.08 -26.06 5.68
C ASN A 21 6.48 -25.99 7.15
N ILE A 22 5.98 -24.97 7.86
CA ILE A 22 6.21 -24.72 9.27
C ILE A 22 4.87 -24.84 9.99
N ALA A 23 4.77 -25.76 10.95
CA ALA A 23 3.53 -26.04 11.63
C ALA A 23 3.77 -26.35 13.12
N ASN A 24 3.09 -25.61 14.01
CA ASN A 24 3.24 -25.74 15.45
C ASN A 24 4.72 -25.69 15.91
N SER A 25 5.45 -24.73 15.35
CA SER A 25 6.89 -24.54 15.59
C SER A 25 7.19 -23.09 15.92
N THR A 26 8.22 -22.88 16.74
CA THR A 26 8.90 -21.59 16.88
C THR A 26 10.23 -21.71 16.16
N ILE A 27 10.47 -20.83 15.19
CA ILE A 27 11.77 -20.67 14.55
C ILE A 27 12.28 -19.29 14.96
N ASP A 28 13.39 -19.32 15.66
CA ASP A 28 14.05 -18.18 16.26
C ASP A 28 15.40 -17.97 15.56
N ASP A 29 15.84 -16.73 15.42
CA ASP A 29 17.04 -16.38 14.64
C ASP A 29 18.34 -16.46 15.46
N ASP A 30 18.24 -16.62 16.79
CA ASP A 30 19.39 -16.65 17.72
C ASP A 30 20.39 -17.78 17.39
N TYR A 31 19.93 -18.86 16.75
CA TYR A 31 20.75 -20.04 16.43
C TYR A 31 20.32 -20.84 15.18
N GLU A 32 19.18 -20.52 14.56
CA GLU A 32 18.55 -21.35 13.51
C GLU A 32 18.15 -20.52 12.27
N ALA A 33 19.09 -20.31 11.34
CA ALA A 33 18.78 -19.81 10.01
C ALA A 33 18.53 -20.99 9.04
N LEU A 34 17.33 -21.04 8.46
CA LEU A 34 17.02 -21.89 7.31
C LEU A 34 17.50 -21.19 6.04
N TYR A 35 18.58 -21.72 5.46
CA TYR A 35 19.20 -21.20 4.24
C TYR A 35 19.20 -22.25 3.14
N PHE A 36 18.70 -21.88 1.96
CA PHE A 36 18.80 -22.70 0.75
C PHE A 36 19.18 -21.82 -0.43
N THR A 37 20.23 -22.23 -1.16
CA THR A 37 20.66 -21.52 -2.36
C THR A 37 21.07 -22.38 -3.51
N ASP A 38 20.73 -21.92 -4.72
CA ASP A 38 21.11 -22.55 -5.97
C ASP A 38 22.36 -21.88 -6.59
N TYR A 39 23.54 -22.23 -6.08
CA TYR A 39 24.81 -21.67 -6.59
C TYR A 39 25.48 -22.55 -7.67
N TYR A 40 24.88 -23.69 -8.06
CA TYR A 40 25.60 -24.75 -8.77
C TYR A 40 25.03 -25.07 -10.17
N LYS A 41 25.85 -24.80 -11.19
CA LYS A 41 25.58 -25.01 -12.63
C LYS A 41 25.31 -26.46 -13.08
N ASP A 42 25.47 -27.45 -12.22
CA ASP A 42 25.28 -28.87 -12.54
C ASP A 42 24.47 -29.52 -11.41
N GLY A 43 23.27 -30.00 -11.74
CA GLY A 43 22.31 -30.61 -10.83
C GLY A 43 22.77 -31.93 -10.23
N ASP A 44 23.75 -31.91 -9.33
CA ASP A 44 24.15 -33.12 -8.60
C ASP A 44 24.69 -32.86 -7.19
N VAL A 45 24.46 -31.67 -6.62
CA VAL A 45 24.93 -31.36 -5.26
C VAL A 45 23.91 -30.54 -4.46
N THR A 46 22.91 -31.22 -3.89
CA THR A 46 22.18 -30.68 -2.73
C THR A 46 23.15 -30.60 -1.54
N LYS A 47 23.45 -29.37 -1.08
CA LYS A 47 24.10 -29.14 0.22
C LYS A 47 23.16 -28.37 1.13
N SER A 48 22.57 -29.05 2.10
CA SER A 48 22.12 -28.41 3.33
C SER A 48 23.34 -28.23 4.24
N THR A 49 23.56 -27.02 4.74
CA THR A 49 24.59 -26.76 5.73
C THR A 49 23.92 -26.26 6.99
N ASN A 50 23.84 -27.11 8.03
CA ASN A 50 23.47 -26.67 9.36
C ASN A 50 24.72 -25.99 9.98
N GLY A 51 24.80 -24.67 9.90
CA GLY A 51 25.87 -23.87 10.48
C GLY A 51 25.34 -22.57 11.04
N THR A 52 26.02 -22.02 12.04
CA THR A 52 25.77 -20.66 12.54
C THR A 52 26.17 -19.66 11.47
N PHE A 53 25.25 -18.82 11.02
CA PHE A 53 25.50 -17.77 10.04
C PHE A 53 24.96 -16.44 10.55
N ASP A 54 25.74 -15.39 10.31
CA ASP A 54 25.38 -14.00 10.53
C ASP A 54 24.68 -13.53 9.25
N VAL A 55 23.34 -13.58 9.24
CA VAL A 55 22.55 -13.06 8.11
C VAL A 55 22.42 -11.56 8.29
N SER A 56 22.69 -10.78 7.24
CA SER A 56 22.80 -9.32 7.30
C SER A 56 21.52 -8.58 7.75
N GLU A 57 20.39 -9.29 7.84
CA GLU A 57 19.06 -8.79 8.23
C GLU A 57 18.47 -9.54 9.43
N GLY A 58 19.24 -10.43 10.06
CA GLY A 58 18.80 -11.11 11.27
C GLY A 58 17.68 -12.14 11.15
N VAL A 59 17.26 -12.52 9.94
CA VAL A 59 16.07 -13.35 9.73
C VAL A 59 16.32 -14.87 9.85
N ALA A 60 15.31 -15.61 10.32
CA ALA A 60 15.33 -17.05 10.50
C ALA A 60 15.15 -17.84 9.19
N VAL A 61 14.52 -17.26 8.17
CA VAL A 61 14.39 -17.86 6.84
C VAL A 61 15.03 -16.96 5.80
N ASN A 62 16.05 -17.44 5.08
CA ASN A 62 16.72 -16.68 4.03
C ASN A 62 16.91 -17.57 2.79
N LEU A 63 16.18 -17.25 1.72
CA LEU A 63 16.12 -18.08 0.51
C LEU A 63 16.48 -17.24 -0.70
N ASN A 64 17.22 -17.84 -1.64
CA ASN A 64 17.48 -17.22 -2.94
C ASN A 64 16.91 -18.00 -4.13
N VAL A 65 15.87 -18.80 -3.87
CA VAL A 65 15.16 -19.64 -4.84
C VAL A 65 13.68 -19.34 -4.82
N GLU A 66 12.97 -19.65 -5.91
CA GLU A 66 11.51 -19.55 -5.96
C GLU A 66 10.89 -20.40 -4.86
N SER A 67 10.03 -19.80 -4.04
CA SER A 67 9.65 -20.39 -2.75
C SER A 67 8.15 -20.31 -2.45
N ASN A 68 7.59 -21.45 -2.05
CA ASN A 68 6.28 -21.60 -1.43
C ASN A 68 6.43 -21.88 0.07
N ILE A 69 6.18 -20.87 0.91
CA ILE A 69 6.31 -20.96 2.37
C ILE A 69 4.91 -21.02 2.99
N ASN A 70 4.65 -22.05 3.80
CA ASN A 70 3.39 -22.21 4.53
C ASN A 70 3.67 -22.25 6.04
N ILE A 71 3.12 -21.29 6.77
CA ILE A 71 3.25 -21.16 8.23
C ILE A 71 1.87 -21.35 8.86
N SER A 72 1.74 -22.30 9.77
CA SER A 72 0.43 -22.72 10.29
C SER A 72 0.45 -23.17 11.75
N ASN A 73 -0.74 -23.35 12.32
CA ASN A 73 -0.95 -24.04 13.59
C ASN A 73 -0.18 -23.42 14.77
N ASN A 74 -0.37 -22.12 15.02
CA ASN A 74 0.27 -21.40 16.12
C ASN A 74 1.80 -21.42 16.05
N SER A 75 2.34 -21.27 14.83
CA SER A 75 3.78 -21.11 14.64
C SER A 75 4.23 -19.67 14.89
N ARG A 76 5.51 -19.50 15.19
CA ARG A 76 6.20 -18.21 15.32
C ARG A 76 7.48 -18.25 14.51
N VAL A 77 7.68 -17.28 13.63
CA VAL A 77 8.88 -17.21 12.77
C VAL A 77 9.47 -15.81 12.86
N ALA A 78 10.74 -15.74 13.27
CA ALA A 78 11.50 -14.49 13.36
C ALA A 78 12.13 -14.14 12.00
N GLY A 79 11.40 -13.45 11.13
CA GLY A 79 11.94 -12.91 9.88
C GLY A 79 11.96 -13.89 8.70
N ILE A 80 11.69 -13.37 7.51
CA ILE A 80 11.84 -14.07 6.22
C ILE A 80 12.45 -13.11 5.20
N ALA A 81 13.56 -13.48 4.57
CA ALA A 81 14.15 -12.77 3.45
C ALA A 81 14.16 -13.65 2.20
N LEU A 82 13.59 -13.14 1.11
CA LEU A 82 13.63 -13.76 -0.21
C LEU A 82 14.42 -12.85 -1.14
N SER A 83 15.47 -13.39 -1.73
CA SER A 83 16.28 -12.68 -2.72
C SER A 83 16.19 -13.38 -4.06
N GLN A 84 16.11 -12.64 -5.15
CA GLN A 84 16.25 -13.23 -6.47
C GLN A 84 17.74 -13.29 -6.81
N GLY A 85 18.31 -14.50 -6.86
CA GLY A 85 19.69 -14.72 -7.24
C GLY A 85 19.85 -14.87 -8.76
N ASN A 86 20.96 -14.36 -9.30
CA ASN A 86 21.34 -14.53 -10.71
C ASN A 86 21.31 -16.02 -11.13
N THR A 87 20.30 -16.40 -11.91
CA THR A 87 20.26 -17.69 -12.60
C THR A 87 21.27 -17.62 -13.75
N TYR A 88 22.53 -17.97 -13.47
CA TYR A 88 23.63 -18.03 -14.47
C TYR A 88 23.44 -19.10 -15.56
N ASN A 89 22.20 -19.49 -15.82
CA ASN A 89 21.80 -20.47 -16.79
C ASN A 89 21.32 -19.76 -18.06
N ASN A 90 22.23 -19.69 -19.03
CA ASN A 90 21.98 -19.14 -20.37
C ASN A 90 20.79 -19.79 -21.12
N THR A 91 20.17 -20.85 -20.59
CA THR A 91 18.98 -21.51 -21.16
C THR A 91 17.67 -20.77 -20.86
N TYR A 92 17.66 -19.86 -19.88
CA TYR A 92 16.48 -19.08 -19.46
C TYR A 92 16.11 -17.94 -20.44
N THR A 93 16.96 -17.66 -21.42
CA THR A 93 16.74 -16.52 -22.34
C THR A 93 15.66 -16.74 -23.41
N THR A 94 14.88 -17.84 -23.38
CA THR A 94 13.91 -18.16 -24.44
C THR A 94 12.47 -18.45 -24.01
N GLU A 95 12.17 -18.62 -22.72
CA GLU A 95 10.81 -18.90 -22.23
C GLU A 95 10.32 -17.81 -21.27
N SER A 96 9.12 -17.29 -21.52
CA SER A 96 8.43 -16.33 -20.65
C SER A 96 8.20 -16.94 -19.27
N HIS A 97 8.82 -16.38 -18.23
CA HIS A 97 8.75 -16.88 -16.85
C HIS A 97 8.80 -15.71 -15.86
N THR A 98 8.27 -15.93 -14.66
CA THR A 98 8.33 -15.01 -13.51
C THR A 98 8.75 -15.82 -12.29
N TRP A 99 9.44 -15.16 -11.37
CA TRP A 99 9.86 -15.80 -10.13
C TRP A 99 8.78 -15.62 -9.06
N ASP A 100 7.96 -16.65 -8.87
CA ASP A 100 6.74 -16.54 -8.07
C ASP A 100 6.94 -17.04 -6.62
N ASN A 101 7.15 -16.11 -5.69
CA ASN A 101 7.22 -16.44 -4.27
C ASN A 101 5.84 -16.34 -3.61
N ASN A 102 5.44 -17.37 -2.84
CA ASN A 102 4.19 -17.37 -2.10
C ASN A 102 4.44 -17.63 -0.61
N ILE A 103 3.98 -16.73 0.26
CA ILE A 103 4.03 -16.90 1.72
C ILE A 103 2.59 -16.94 2.24
N ASN A 104 2.18 -18.06 2.81
CA ASN A 104 0.86 -18.25 3.41
C ASN A 104 1.00 -18.45 4.92
N VAL A 105 0.44 -17.54 5.70
CA VAL A 105 0.48 -17.55 7.17
C VAL A 105 -0.93 -17.70 7.72
N SER A 106 -1.16 -18.74 8.52
CA SER A 106 -2.47 -19.03 9.09
C SER A 106 -2.38 -19.33 10.59
N ASN A 107 -3.20 -18.66 11.39
CA ASN A 107 -3.23 -18.83 12.85
C ASN A 107 -1.82 -18.77 13.47
N SER A 108 -0.95 -17.87 13.00
CA SER A 108 0.48 -17.86 13.34
C SER A 108 1.03 -16.44 13.37
N THR A 109 2.29 -16.28 13.79
CA THR A 109 2.97 -14.99 13.84
C THR A 109 4.25 -15.03 13.01
N VAL A 110 4.44 -14.04 12.16
CA VAL A 110 5.76 -13.68 11.61
C VAL A 110 6.17 -12.39 12.28
N THR A 111 7.38 -12.34 12.81
CA THR A 111 7.89 -11.17 13.51
C THR A 111 9.29 -10.82 13.04
N THR A 112 9.87 -9.74 13.55
CA THR A 112 11.19 -9.27 13.14
C THR A 112 12.29 -10.29 13.45
N GLY A 113 13.33 -10.27 12.63
CA GLY A 113 14.61 -10.91 12.97
C GLY A 113 15.49 -10.04 13.87
N SER A 114 16.68 -10.49 14.23
CA SER A 114 17.68 -9.69 14.96
C SER A 114 18.95 -9.42 14.19
N ASN A 115 19.27 -8.15 14.03
CA ASN A 115 20.54 -7.70 13.46
C ASN A 115 21.74 -7.92 14.40
N THR A 116 21.55 -8.41 15.64
CA THR A 116 22.65 -8.65 16.60
C THR A 116 22.47 -9.90 17.46
N VAL A 117 23.50 -10.75 17.52
CA VAL A 117 23.53 -11.90 18.44
C VAL A 117 23.75 -11.43 19.88
N LEU A 118 22.66 -11.26 20.63
CA LEU A 118 22.70 -10.65 21.97
C LEU A 118 23.35 -11.52 23.04
N GLU A 119 23.35 -12.84 22.88
CA GLU A 119 24.01 -13.77 23.81
C GLU A 119 25.54 -13.57 23.90
N SER A 120 26.14 -12.81 22.97
CA SER A 120 27.57 -12.48 22.97
C SER A 120 27.96 -11.35 23.93
N SER A 121 26.99 -10.56 24.43
CA SER A 121 27.25 -9.32 25.16
C SER A 121 27.52 -9.49 26.66
N GLY A 122 27.09 -10.62 27.26
CA GLY A 122 27.35 -10.95 28.66
C GLY A 122 26.60 -10.09 29.70
N TYR A 123 25.65 -9.26 29.28
CA TYR A 123 24.81 -8.44 30.16
C TYR A 123 23.40 -9.01 30.26
N GLY A 124 22.88 -9.14 31.48
CA GLY A 124 21.47 -9.49 31.72
C GLY A 124 20.61 -8.23 31.83
N HIS A 125 19.39 -8.28 31.28
CA HIS A 125 18.42 -7.19 31.32
C HIS A 125 17.20 -7.56 32.20
N PHE A 126 16.51 -6.54 32.73
CA PHE A 126 15.19 -6.71 33.36
C PHE A 126 14.12 -6.19 32.38
N GLY A 127 13.14 -7.03 31.98
CA GLY A 127 12.12 -6.69 30.98
C GLY A 127 12.40 -7.33 29.62
N ASN A 128 11.67 -6.92 28.55
CA ASN A 128 12.07 -7.20 27.17
C ASN A 128 13.49 -6.66 26.98
N SER A 129 14.40 -7.52 26.50
CA SER A 129 15.74 -7.08 26.12
C SER A 129 15.67 -6.56 24.67
N GLY A 130 16.78 -6.20 24.03
CA GLY A 130 16.76 -5.98 22.57
C GLY A 130 16.66 -7.30 21.79
N GLU A 131 16.05 -8.32 22.42
CA GLU A 131 16.04 -9.71 22.00
C GLU A 131 15.51 -9.81 20.57
N PRO A 132 16.03 -10.73 19.77
CA PRO A 132 15.38 -11.04 18.51
C PRO A 132 13.91 -11.33 18.66
N SER A 133 13.13 -11.05 17.62
CA SER A 133 11.66 -11.18 17.63
C SER A 133 10.88 -10.16 18.49
N ASP A 134 11.57 -9.22 19.16
CA ASP A 134 10.95 -8.05 19.76
C ASP A 134 11.00 -6.86 18.79
N TYR A 135 9.87 -6.56 18.14
CA TYR A 135 9.76 -5.34 17.33
C TYR A 135 9.90 -4.08 18.20
N ALA A 136 10.98 -3.33 18.00
CA ALA A 136 11.29 -2.11 18.75
C ALA A 136 10.97 -0.82 17.97
N GLY A 137 10.53 -0.94 16.71
CA GLY A 137 10.10 0.16 15.86
C GLY A 137 10.76 0.11 14.47
N PRO A 138 10.72 1.23 13.72
CA PRO A 138 11.31 1.35 12.40
C PRO A 138 12.76 0.86 12.32
N GLY A 139 13.05 -0.01 11.35
CA GLY A 139 14.34 -0.66 11.10
C GLY A 139 14.34 -2.16 11.37
N ASP A 140 13.31 -2.69 12.02
CA ASP A 140 13.21 -4.09 12.43
C ASP A 140 12.39 -4.90 11.42
N VAL A 141 13.07 -5.54 10.47
CA VAL A 141 12.45 -6.20 9.31
C VAL A 141 11.90 -7.59 9.68
N ALA A 142 10.63 -7.84 9.35
CA ALA A 142 9.98 -9.15 9.42
C ALA A 142 9.90 -9.85 8.06
N LEU A 143 9.74 -9.09 6.97
CA LEU A 143 9.75 -9.62 5.61
C LEU A 143 10.65 -8.76 4.72
N SER A 144 11.57 -9.38 3.98
CA SER A 144 12.41 -8.70 3.00
C SER A 144 12.36 -9.39 1.64
N PHE A 145 12.27 -8.59 0.59
CA PHE A 145 12.22 -9.03 -0.79
C PHE A 145 13.23 -8.20 -1.60
N THR A 146 14.17 -8.84 -2.27
CA THR A 146 15.25 -8.12 -2.97
C THR A 146 15.55 -8.73 -4.33
N ASP A 147 15.39 -7.96 -5.40
CA ASP A 147 15.96 -8.26 -6.71
C ASP A 147 17.45 -7.86 -6.76
N SER A 148 18.23 -8.61 -7.53
CA SER A 148 19.64 -8.35 -7.80
C SER A 148 19.96 -8.38 -9.30
N THR A 149 19.20 -7.63 -10.12
CA THR A 149 19.34 -7.55 -11.59
C THR A 149 19.12 -8.91 -12.26
N SER A 150 17.96 -9.52 -11.99
CA SER A 150 17.52 -10.77 -12.59
C SER A 150 17.11 -10.60 -14.07
N ASP A 151 17.01 -11.71 -14.82
CA ASP A 151 16.39 -11.69 -16.16
C ASP A 151 14.83 -11.72 -16.09
N TYR A 152 14.27 -11.99 -14.91
CA TYR A 152 12.84 -12.21 -14.68
C TYR A 152 12.31 -11.35 -13.56
N ALA A 153 11.08 -10.87 -13.73
CA ALA A 153 10.37 -10.22 -12.64
C ALA A 153 10.12 -11.19 -11.47
N MET A 154 10.32 -10.73 -10.24
CA MET A 154 9.88 -11.39 -9.02
C MET A 154 8.44 -11.01 -8.65
N LYS A 155 7.58 -12.01 -8.44
CA LYS A 155 6.18 -11.83 -8.02
C LYS A 155 6.01 -12.43 -6.63
N ASN A 156 5.85 -11.57 -5.62
CA ASN A 156 5.79 -11.97 -4.23
C ASN A 156 4.36 -11.82 -3.73
N ASN A 157 3.74 -12.92 -3.33
CA ASN A 157 2.37 -12.96 -2.83
C ASN A 157 2.37 -13.43 -1.38
N VAL A 158 1.99 -12.53 -0.48
CA VAL A 158 1.99 -12.76 0.96
C VAL A 158 0.56 -12.70 1.48
N TYR A 159 0.10 -13.77 2.12
CA TYR A 159 -1.26 -13.88 2.65
C TYR A 159 -1.24 -14.24 4.13
N PHE A 160 -1.85 -13.41 4.96
CA PHE A 160 -2.08 -13.66 6.39
C PHE A 160 -3.56 -13.88 6.65
N SER A 161 -3.90 -14.94 7.38
CA SER A 161 -5.26 -15.21 7.86
C SER A 161 -5.27 -15.55 9.34
N ASN A 162 -6.09 -14.84 10.13
CA ASN A 162 -6.13 -14.96 11.60
C ASN A 162 -4.71 -14.92 12.21
N SER A 163 -3.84 -14.06 11.69
CA SER A 163 -2.40 -14.08 11.96
C SER A 163 -1.85 -12.69 12.27
N THR A 164 -0.61 -12.64 12.75
CA THR A 164 0.07 -11.39 13.07
C THR A 164 1.37 -11.27 12.29
N LEU A 165 1.56 -10.12 11.64
CA LEU A 165 2.84 -9.64 11.12
C LEU A 165 3.33 -8.54 12.07
N MET A 166 4.50 -8.73 12.68
CA MET A 166 5.04 -7.82 13.68
C MET A 166 6.46 -7.42 13.28
N GLY A 167 6.58 -6.34 12.51
CA GLY A 167 7.83 -5.86 11.95
C GLY A 167 7.65 -5.22 10.59
N ASP A 168 8.72 -4.59 10.14
CA ASP A 168 8.76 -3.87 8.87
C ASP A 168 8.75 -4.85 7.69
N VAL A 169 8.24 -4.38 6.56
CA VAL A 169 8.34 -5.07 5.28
C VAL A 169 9.19 -4.23 4.34
N ALA A 170 10.21 -4.85 3.77
CA ALA A 170 11.14 -4.22 2.84
C ALA A 170 11.05 -4.86 1.45
N PHE A 171 10.94 -4.01 0.43
CA PHE A 171 10.96 -4.43 -0.96
C PHE A 171 11.92 -3.57 -1.77
N THR A 172 12.89 -4.21 -2.40
CA THR A 172 13.85 -3.59 -3.31
C THR A 172 13.77 -4.26 -4.67
N SER A 173 13.60 -3.45 -5.71
CA SER A 173 13.48 -3.88 -7.10
C SER A 173 14.48 -3.13 -7.99
N THR A 174 14.98 -3.82 -9.02
CA THR A 174 15.80 -3.24 -10.08
C THR A 174 15.25 -3.63 -11.44
N TRP A 175 15.66 -2.92 -12.50
CA TRP A 175 15.32 -3.35 -13.85
C TRP A 175 15.90 -4.72 -14.15
N ASN A 176 15.12 -5.56 -14.81
CA ASN A 176 15.61 -6.82 -15.32
C ASN A 176 16.83 -6.59 -16.23
N ALA A 177 17.84 -7.47 -16.15
CA ALA A 177 19.14 -7.28 -16.78
C ALA A 177 19.10 -7.07 -18.31
N ASN A 178 18.08 -7.60 -18.98
CA ASN A 178 17.91 -7.44 -20.42
C ASN A 178 16.88 -6.38 -20.81
N PHE A 179 16.27 -5.67 -19.86
CA PHE A 179 15.23 -4.68 -20.12
C PHE A 179 15.82 -3.26 -20.18
N ASP A 180 15.47 -2.54 -21.25
CA ASP A 180 15.80 -1.14 -21.50
C ASP A 180 14.52 -0.30 -21.54
N PRO A 181 14.13 0.33 -20.41
CA PRO A 181 12.92 1.15 -20.34
C PRO A 181 12.98 2.39 -21.24
N SER A 182 14.18 2.78 -21.67
CA SER A 182 14.39 3.92 -22.56
C SER A 182 14.39 3.53 -24.04
N GLY A 183 14.36 2.24 -24.35
CA GLY A 183 14.31 1.69 -25.69
C GLY A 183 15.68 1.31 -26.26
N HIS A 184 15.69 0.11 -26.85
CA HIS A 184 16.81 -0.60 -27.43
C HIS A 184 16.76 -0.56 -28.96
N ASP A 185 17.92 -0.34 -29.59
CA ASP A 185 18.11 -0.46 -31.04
C ASP A 185 18.68 -1.85 -31.35
N SER A 186 17.78 -2.80 -31.62
CA SER A 186 18.15 -4.22 -31.77
C SER A 186 18.96 -4.50 -33.04
N ASN A 187 18.89 -3.60 -34.03
CA ASN A 187 19.48 -3.80 -35.35
C ASN A 187 20.67 -2.85 -35.66
N GLY A 188 20.90 -1.85 -34.81
CA GLY A 188 22.03 -0.92 -34.84
C GLY A 188 21.91 0.20 -35.89
N ASP A 189 20.71 0.52 -36.36
CA ASP A 189 20.48 1.57 -37.37
C ASP A 189 20.28 2.99 -36.78
N GLY A 190 20.32 3.11 -35.46
CA GLY A 190 20.11 4.33 -34.70
C GLY A 190 18.66 4.65 -34.39
N VAL A 191 17.72 3.73 -34.67
CA VAL A 191 16.30 3.83 -34.35
C VAL A 191 15.95 2.78 -33.31
N LYS A 192 15.49 3.24 -32.14
CA LYS A 192 14.96 2.37 -31.09
C LYS A 192 13.75 1.62 -31.62
N ASP A 193 13.72 0.31 -31.49
CA ASP A 193 12.70 -0.58 -32.07
C ASP A 193 12.09 -1.58 -31.08
N THR A 194 12.65 -1.70 -29.87
CA THR A 194 12.17 -2.60 -28.80
C THR A 194 12.53 -2.03 -27.43
N ASN A 195 12.06 -2.61 -26.32
CA ASN A 195 12.59 -2.37 -24.98
C ASN A 195 13.70 -3.34 -24.57
N ALA A 196 14.19 -4.19 -25.50
CA ALA A 196 14.87 -5.44 -25.12
C ALA A 196 14.03 -6.24 -24.07
N GLY A 197 14.61 -7.26 -23.43
CA GLY A 197 13.92 -8.02 -22.39
C GLY A 197 12.66 -8.74 -22.87
N TRP A 198 11.62 -8.76 -22.02
CA TRP A 198 10.35 -9.40 -22.35
C TRP A 198 9.42 -8.46 -23.11
N VAL A 199 8.68 -9.01 -24.07
CA VAL A 199 7.74 -8.26 -24.93
C VAL A 199 6.54 -7.72 -24.14
N ASP A 200 6.17 -8.37 -23.05
CA ASP A 200 5.09 -7.91 -22.17
C ASP A 200 5.71 -7.13 -21.00
N ASP A 201 5.38 -5.84 -20.90
CA ASP A 201 5.87 -4.93 -19.85
C ASP A 201 5.68 -5.49 -18.45
N SER A 202 4.59 -6.23 -18.20
CA SER A 202 4.30 -6.79 -16.87
C SER A 202 5.30 -7.87 -16.43
N LEU A 203 6.03 -8.46 -17.37
CA LEU A 203 7.11 -9.42 -17.09
C LEU A 203 8.45 -8.74 -16.79
N ASN A 204 8.51 -7.41 -16.93
CA ASN A 204 9.68 -6.59 -16.60
C ASN A 204 9.51 -5.81 -15.28
N VAL A 205 8.42 -6.06 -14.54
CA VAL A 205 8.07 -5.35 -13.30
C VAL A 205 7.98 -6.35 -12.15
N ASP A 206 8.74 -6.13 -11.09
CA ASP A 206 8.63 -6.87 -9.84
C ASP A 206 7.38 -6.46 -9.06
N GLU A 207 6.82 -7.37 -8.29
CA GLU A 207 5.62 -7.10 -7.49
C GLU A 207 5.75 -7.67 -6.08
N LEU A 208 5.28 -6.90 -5.11
CA LEU A 208 4.97 -7.37 -3.77
C LEU A 208 3.50 -7.10 -3.48
N ASN A 209 2.74 -8.16 -3.22
CA ASN A 209 1.33 -8.09 -2.86
C ASN A 209 1.14 -8.69 -1.47
N ILE A 210 0.74 -7.88 -0.49
CA ILE A 210 0.40 -8.33 0.87
C ILE A 210 -1.11 -8.28 1.06
N THR A 211 -1.68 -9.38 1.53
CA THR A 211 -3.08 -9.47 1.93
C THR A 211 -3.19 -9.88 3.39
N LEU A 212 -3.83 -9.04 4.21
CA LEU A 212 -4.26 -9.34 5.57
C LEU A 212 -5.74 -9.67 5.55
N ASP A 213 -6.11 -10.82 6.10
CA ASP A 213 -7.49 -11.30 6.08
C ASP A 213 -7.92 -11.93 7.40
N ASN A 214 -9.23 -11.99 7.63
CA ASN A 214 -9.89 -12.63 8.78
C ASN A 214 -9.30 -12.16 10.12
N GLY A 215 -9.31 -10.84 10.36
CA GLY A 215 -8.81 -10.25 11.60
C GLY A 215 -7.29 -10.36 11.77
N SER A 216 -6.54 -10.46 10.68
CA SER A 216 -5.08 -10.42 10.75
C SER A 216 -4.60 -9.01 11.08
N LYS A 217 -3.45 -8.93 11.75
CA LYS A 217 -2.87 -7.65 12.18
C LYS A 217 -1.45 -7.49 11.68
N TRP A 218 -1.13 -6.32 11.16
CA TRP A 218 0.23 -5.87 10.90
C TRP A 218 0.57 -4.68 11.79
N VAL A 219 1.70 -4.73 12.47
CA VAL A 219 2.34 -3.58 13.10
C VAL A 219 3.72 -3.45 12.50
N GLY A 220 4.01 -2.33 11.84
CA GLY A 220 5.28 -2.11 11.15
C GLY A 220 5.18 -1.13 9.99
N GLN A 221 6.34 -0.84 9.38
CA GLN A 221 6.45 0.08 8.25
C GLN A 221 6.58 -0.65 6.91
N ALA A 222 6.15 -0.01 5.83
CA ALA A 222 6.41 -0.44 4.45
C ALA A 222 7.59 0.35 3.87
N THR A 223 8.71 -0.30 3.58
CA THR A 223 9.83 0.32 2.85
C THR A 223 9.91 -0.21 1.43
N PHE A 224 9.93 0.70 0.46
CA PHE A 224 9.94 0.36 -0.95
C PHE A 224 11.00 1.18 -1.70
N ASN A 225 11.82 0.49 -2.48
CA ASN A 225 12.82 1.10 -3.33
C ASN A 225 12.80 0.44 -4.72
N ALA A 226 12.48 1.24 -5.74
CA ALA A 226 12.47 0.81 -7.13
C ALA A 226 13.17 1.85 -8.00
N GLU A 227 13.80 1.36 -9.08
CA GLU A 227 14.24 2.22 -10.17
C GLU A 227 13.03 2.76 -10.94
N THR A 228 13.08 4.03 -11.34
CA THR A 228 11.97 4.73 -11.99
C THR A 228 12.43 5.46 -13.25
N ILE A 229 11.59 5.49 -14.28
CA ILE A 229 11.79 6.31 -15.49
C ILE A 229 10.61 7.27 -15.70
N SER A 230 10.90 8.50 -16.12
CA SER A 230 9.87 9.52 -16.38
C SER A 230 9.28 9.40 -17.80
N PRO A 231 8.05 9.89 -18.05
CA PRO A 231 7.34 9.69 -19.31
C PRO A 231 8.10 10.20 -20.54
N ASP A 232 8.82 11.32 -20.41
CA ASP A 232 9.63 11.91 -21.50
C ASP A 232 10.78 11.01 -21.97
N THR A 233 11.15 10.02 -21.17
CA THR A 233 12.27 9.10 -21.43
C THR A 233 11.82 7.66 -21.71
N MET A 234 10.54 7.36 -21.50
CA MET A 234 9.97 6.04 -21.78
C MET A 234 9.99 5.73 -23.28
N TYR A 235 10.22 4.47 -23.61
CA TYR A 235 9.97 3.93 -24.94
C TYR A 235 8.98 2.77 -24.80
N ASP A 236 7.87 2.82 -25.53
CA ASP A 236 6.88 1.73 -25.67
C ASP A 236 6.44 1.01 -24.38
N VAL A 237 6.50 1.69 -23.23
CA VAL A 237 5.99 1.22 -21.94
C VAL A 237 4.88 2.11 -21.43
N ALA A 238 3.94 1.54 -20.67
CA ALA A 238 2.90 2.29 -19.98
C ALA A 238 3.33 2.68 -18.56
N THR A 239 2.89 3.84 -18.08
CA THR A 239 3.08 4.26 -16.68
C THR A 239 2.38 3.28 -15.74
N ASN A 240 3.03 2.86 -14.65
CA ASN A 240 2.50 1.88 -13.69
C ASN A 240 2.42 2.39 -12.26
N SER A 241 2.92 3.60 -11.99
CA SER A 241 2.95 4.17 -10.64
C SER A 241 3.05 5.71 -10.72
N LEU A 242 2.82 6.38 -9.61
CA LEU A 242 2.98 7.80 -9.39
C LEU A 242 4.15 8.03 -8.43
N THR A 243 4.91 9.09 -8.67
CA THR A 243 6.00 9.50 -7.75
C THR A 243 5.62 10.78 -7.05
N PRO A 244 5.64 10.81 -5.70
CA PRO A 244 5.49 12.05 -4.93
C PRO A 244 6.51 13.14 -5.31
N GLY A 245 7.64 12.75 -5.93
CA GLY A 245 8.66 13.64 -6.49
C GLY A 245 8.45 14.06 -7.95
N GLY A 246 7.25 13.88 -8.50
CA GLY A 246 6.89 14.21 -9.88
C GLY A 246 7.08 15.68 -10.27
N THR A 247 6.64 16.05 -11.47
CA THR A 247 6.74 17.43 -11.95
C THR A 247 5.88 18.35 -11.09
N ALA A 248 6.54 19.11 -10.22
CA ALA A 248 5.93 20.18 -9.47
C ALA A 248 5.53 21.34 -10.38
N GLU A 249 4.41 22.00 -10.08
CA GLU A 249 4.03 23.25 -10.70
C GLU A 249 5.10 24.31 -10.51
N VAL A 250 5.40 25.04 -11.58
CA VAL A 250 6.36 26.16 -11.56
C VAL A 250 5.69 27.42 -10.99
N ASN A 251 5.13 27.32 -9.79
CA ASN A 251 4.50 28.44 -9.08
C ASN A 251 4.99 28.57 -7.62
N GLY A 252 5.92 27.72 -7.18
CA GLY A 252 6.52 27.77 -5.84
C GLY A 252 5.70 27.08 -4.74
N TRP A 253 4.55 26.51 -5.11
CA TRP A 253 3.68 25.74 -4.21
C TRP A 253 4.02 24.25 -4.21
N ASN A 254 4.98 23.83 -5.05
CA ASN A 254 5.45 22.46 -5.23
C ASN A 254 4.36 21.40 -5.46
N ARG A 255 3.17 21.81 -5.92
CA ARG A 255 2.08 20.89 -6.23
C ARG A 255 2.49 19.98 -7.39
N ILE A 256 2.34 18.67 -7.26
CA ILE A 256 2.67 17.75 -8.34
C ILE A 256 1.55 17.75 -9.39
N ILE A 257 1.86 18.12 -10.63
CA ILE A 257 0.90 18.15 -11.76
C ILE A 257 1.10 17.03 -12.77
N ASP A 258 2.23 16.33 -12.69
CA ASP A 258 2.48 15.13 -13.47
C ASP A 258 3.48 14.24 -12.71
N ASN A 259 2.96 13.22 -12.05
CA ASN A 259 3.68 12.27 -11.21
C ASN A 259 3.88 10.91 -11.88
N LYS A 260 3.36 10.71 -13.09
CA LYS A 260 3.31 9.39 -13.71
C LYS A 260 4.71 8.90 -14.05
N VAL A 261 5.03 7.69 -13.67
CA VAL A 261 6.30 7.03 -13.98
C VAL A 261 6.08 5.57 -14.33
N PHE A 262 7.15 4.94 -14.80
CA PHE A 262 7.26 3.50 -14.89
C PHE A 262 8.34 3.08 -13.90
N GLN A 263 8.00 2.20 -12.98
CA GLN A 263 8.88 1.70 -11.92
C GLN A 263 9.18 0.22 -12.14
N SER A 264 10.37 -0.19 -11.74
CA SER A 264 10.82 -1.58 -11.76
C SER A 264 10.04 -2.47 -10.81
N GLY A 265 9.47 -1.92 -9.74
CA GLY A 265 8.66 -2.66 -8.77
C GLY A 265 7.31 -1.98 -8.52
N VAL A 266 6.36 -2.74 -7.94
CA VAL A 266 5.09 -2.24 -7.40
C VAL A 266 4.79 -2.93 -6.06
N PHE A 267 4.43 -2.19 -5.01
CA PHE A 267 4.10 -2.73 -3.68
C PHE A 267 2.63 -2.47 -3.31
N ASN A 268 1.78 -3.50 -3.31
CA ASN A 268 0.37 -3.38 -2.95
C ASN A 268 0.04 -4.01 -1.60
N VAL A 269 -0.88 -3.38 -0.88
CA VAL A 269 -1.39 -3.86 0.41
C VAL A 269 -2.92 -3.91 0.39
N ALA A 270 -3.48 -5.04 0.81
CA ALA A 270 -4.92 -5.26 0.91
C ALA A 270 -5.32 -5.77 2.30
N LEU A 271 -6.25 -5.10 2.96
CA LEU A 271 -6.83 -5.51 4.25
C LEU A 271 -8.29 -5.92 4.06
N ASN A 272 -8.66 -7.10 4.56
CA ASN A 272 -9.99 -7.66 4.45
C ASN A 272 -10.51 -8.23 5.78
N ASN A 273 -11.83 -8.22 5.91
CA ASN A 273 -12.59 -8.94 6.94
C ASN A 273 -12.11 -8.64 8.37
N GLY A 274 -12.13 -7.36 8.73
CA GLY A 274 -11.77 -6.88 10.06
C GLY A 274 -10.26 -6.90 10.37
N SER A 275 -9.42 -6.90 9.34
CA SER A 275 -7.97 -6.87 9.52
C SER A 275 -7.47 -5.46 9.86
N GLU A 276 -6.27 -5.36 10.41
CA GLU A 276 -5.71 -4.12 10.94
C GLU A 276 -4.26 -3.93 10.49
N TRP A 277 -3.90 -2.70 10.13
CA TRP A 277 -2.52 -2.26 9.99
C TRP A 277 -2.29 -1.03 10.86
N ASP A 278 -1.40 -1.16 11.84
CA ASP A 278 -0.85 -0.03 12.60
C ASP A 278 0.47 0.36 11.96
N THR A 279 0.49 1.48 11.26
CA THR A 279 1.72 1.97 10.64
C THR A 279 2.68 2.45 11.71
N THR A 280 3.96 2.31 11.40
CA THR A 280 5.06 2.84 12.20
C THR A 280 6.05 3.49 11.25
N GLY A 281 6.72 4.58 11.64
CA GLY A 281 7.70 5.22 10.75
C GLY A 281 7.12 5.65 9.41
N ASP A 282 7.94 5.65 8.37
CA ASP A 282 7.55 6.10 7.03
C ASP A 282 7.20 4.92 6.12
N SER A 283 5.92 4.84 5.75
CA SER A 283 5.40 3.77 4.91
C SER A 283 5.15 4.23 3.48
N LEU A 284 5.70 3.51 2.51
CA LEU A 284 5.49 3.71 1.07
C LEU A 284 4.94 2.45 0.43
N VAL A 285 3.76 2.56 -0.16
CA VAL A 285 3.12 1.53 -0.97
C VAL A 285 2.62 2.16 -2.27
N ASP A 286 2.29 1.36 -3.27
CA ASP A 286 1.71 1.83 -4.52
C ASP A 286 0.19 1.94 -4.36
N THR A 287 -0.47 0.82 -4.06
CA THR A 287 -1.92 0.77 -3.82
C THR A 287 -2.24 0.21 -2.44
N LEU A 288 -3.13 0.89 -1.72
CA LEU A 288 -3.73 0.42 -0.47
C LEU A 288 -5.24 0.22 -0.63
N THR A 289 -5.70 -1.01 -0.41
CA THR A 289 -7.13 -1.35 -0.36
C THR A 289 -7.54 -1.77 1.05
N VAL A 290 -8.55 -1.12 1.62
CA VAL A 290 -9.09 -1.42 2.96
C VAL A 290 -10.57 -1.78 2.85
N ASN A 291 -10.92 -3.00 3.21
CA ASN A 291 -12.23 -3.57 2.91
C ASN A 291 -12.84 -4.38 4.06
N ASN A 292 -14.18 -4.47 4.08
CA ASN A 292 -14.97 -5.32 4.96
C ASN A 292 -14.67 -5.09 6.46
N GLY A 293 -14.82 -3.86 6.92
CA GLY A 293 -14.61 -3.50 8.33
C GLY A 293 -13.16 -3.50 8.79
N SER A 294 -12.20 -3.53 7.85
CA SER A 294 -10.78 -3.46 8.17
C SER A 294 -10.36 -2.01 8.49
N GLN A 295 -9.21 -1.85 9.13
CA GLN A 295 -8.74 -0.55 9.58
C GLN A 295 -7.25 -0.34 9.36
N VAL A 296 -6.87 0.90 9.08
CA VAL A 296 -5.49 1.37 9.07
C VAL A 296 -5.37 2.52 10.07
N ASN A 297 -4.37 2.47 10.95
CA ASN A 297 -4.10 3.50 11.94
C ASN A 297 -2.76 4.16 11.63
N VAL A 298 -2.79 5.48 11.45
CA VAL A 298 -1.61 6.32 11.17
C VAL A 298 -1.47 7.36 12.27
N SER A 299 -0.47 7.18 13.12
CA SER A 299 -0.14 8.08 14.24
C SER A 299 1.36 7.99 14.50
N ASP A 300 2.02 9.10 14.81
CA ASP A 300 3.49 9.17 14.90
C ASP A 300 4.21 8.48 13.71
N SER A 301 3.60 8.53 12.53
CA SER A 301 4.01 7.77 11.33
C SER A 301 3.43 8.40 10.06
N SER A 302 3.97 7.99 8.91
CA SER A 302 3.49 8.42 7.61
C SER A 302 3.10 7.26 6.71
N LEU A 303 2.13 7.50 5.83
CA LEU A 303 1.70 6.57 4.79
C LEU A 303 1.54 7.31 3.46
N THR A 304 2.35 6.92 2.47
CA THR A 304 2.28 7.43 1.10
C THR A 304 1.84 6.32 0.16
N SER A 305 0.86 6.63 -0.70
CA SER A 305 0.33 5.69 -1.70
C SER A 305 -0.25 6.40 -2.91
N ASP A 306 -0.15 5.84 -4.09
CA ASP A 306 -0.83 6.38 -5.28
C ASP A 306 -2.34 6.42 -5.06
N THR A 307 -2.89 5.31 -4.56
CA THR A 307 -4.33 5.16 -4.36
C THR A 307 -4.65 4.49 -3.04
N ILE A 308 -5.59 5.10 -2.31
CA ILE A 308 -6.14 4.54 -1.08
C ILE A 308 -7.66 4.37 -1.25
N ASP A 309 -8.12 3.12 -1.21
CA ASP A 309 -9.53 2.77 -1.40
C ASP A 309 -10.12 2.12 -0.14
N LEU A 310 -11.15 2.77 0.43
CA LEU A 310 -11.89 2.24 1.58
C LEU A 310 -13.30 1.81 1.16
N THR A 311 -13.64 0.56 1.48
CA THR A 311 -14.96 -0.03 1.15
C THR A 311 -15.55 -0.84 2.29
N ASN A 312 -16.88 -0.98 2.27
CA ASN A 312 -17.66 -1.86 3.14
C ASN A 312 -17.41 -1.67 4.64
N GLY A 313 -17.54 -0.42 5.12
CA GLY A 313 -17.45 -0.08 6.54
C GLY A 313 -16.04 -0.07 7.10
N SER A 314 -15.03 0.14 6.26
CA SER A 314 -13.62 0.18 6.67
C SER A 314 -13.21 1.53 7.22
N SER A 315 -12.03 1.62 7.84
CA SER A 315 -11.52 2.88 8.38
C SER A 315 -10.04 3.17 8.08
N LEU A 316 -9.73 4.45 7.94
CA LEU A 316 -8.39 5.01 8.00
C LEU A 316 -8.41 6.08 9.08
N ASN A 317 -7.70 5.83 10.18
CA ASN A 317 -7.67 6.71 11.34
C ASN A 317 -6.34 7.46 11.33
N ILE A 318 -6.40 8.78 11.22
CA ILE A 318 -5.24 9.67 11.26
C ILE A 318 -5.28 10.39 12.61
N GLY A 319 -4.34 10.01 13.48
CA GLY A 319 -4.18 10.52 14.84
C GLY A 319 -3.07 11.55 14.96
N GLU A 320 -2.66 11.83 16.20
CA GLU A 320 -1.55 12.76 16.50
C GLU A 320 -0.29 12.41 15.69
N ASP A 321 0.30 13.44 15.09
CA ASP A 321 1.50 13.39 14.24
C ASP A 321 1.46 12.31 13.12
N GLY A 322 0.26 11.88 12.73
CA GLY A 322 0.01 11.02 11.58
C GLY A 322 -0.07 11.82 10.28
N TYR A 323 0.62 11.33 9.24
CA TYR A 323 0.64 11.95 7.91
C TYR A 323 0.23 10.94 6.82
N VAL A 324 -0.76 11.29 6.00
CA VAL A 324 -1.16 10.48 4.83
C VAL A 324 -1.06 11.32 3.57
N ASP A 325 -0.39 10.77 2.55
CA ASP A 325 -0.24 11.39 1.23
C ASP A 325 -0.68 10.44 0.12
N THR A 326 -1.58 10.88 -0.74
CA THR A 326 -2.05 10.09 -1.88
C THR A 326 -2.46 10.91 -3.10
N ASP A 327 -2.50 10.29 -4.28
CA ASP A 327 -3.09 10.95 -5.45
C ASP A 327 -4.62 10.88 -5.40
N HIS A 328 -5.16 9.68 -5.13
CA HIS A 328 -6.60 9.46 -5.04
C HIS A 328 -6.99 8.71 -3.77
N LEU A 329 -7.84 9.36 -2.96
CA LEU A 329 -8.50 8.75 -1.82
C LEU A 329 -9.98 8.51 -2.14
N THR A 330 -10.42 7.25 -2.06
CA THR A 330 -11.84 6.89 -2.19
C THR A 330 -12.41 6.41 -0.87
N ILE A 331 -13.43 7.10 -0.37
CA ILE A 331 -14.19 6.72 0.83
C ILE A 331 -15.59 6.27 0.40
N ASN A 332 -15.81 4.96 0.41
CA ASN A 332 -16.99 4.35 -0.17
C ASN A 332 -17.69 3.38 0.79
N SER A 333 -18.99 3.16 0.58
CA SER A 333 -19.77 2.07 1.19
C SER A 333 -19.67 2.07 2.72
N TYR A 334 -20.06 3.19 3.32
CA TYR A 334 -20.06 3.43 4.77
C TYR A 334 -18.70 3.37 5.47
N SER A 335 -17.61 3.47 4.72
CA SER A 335 -16.26 3.59 5.29
C SER A 335 -15.99 5.00 5.81
N THR A 336 -14.97 5.14 6.65
CA THR A 336 -14.63 6.42 7.30
C THR A 336 -13.16 6.72 7.23
N VAL A 337 -12.81 7.93 6.84
CA VAL A 337 -11.48 8.51 7.10
C VAL A 337 -11.67 9.50 8.23
N ALA A 338 -11.00 9.27 9.35
CA ALA A 338 -11.16 10.08 10.55
C ALA A 338 -9.88 10.85 10.86
N LEU A 339 -9.99 12.18 10.95
CA LEU A 339 -8.95 13.07 11.42
C LEU A 339 -9.35 13.52 12.83
N THR A 340 -8.68 12.93 13.84
CA THR A 340 -9.15 13.01 15.24
C THR A 340 -8.33 13.92 16.13
N GLU A 341 -7.08 14.18 15.77
CA GLU A 341 -6.15 15.02 16.51
C GLU A 341 -5.30 15.81 15.52
N SER A 342 -4.99 17.06 15.85
CA SER A 342 -4.13 17.94 15.04
C SER A 342 -2.69 17.87 15.47
N THR A 343 -1.80 18.14 14.53
CA THR A 343 -0.35 18.05 14.67
C THR A 343 0.20 18.92 15.80
N GLY A 344 1.08 18.29 16.57
CA GLY A 344 2.05 19.01 17.37
C GLY A 344 3.06 19.72 16.46
N TRP A 345 2.82 20.99 16.13
CA TRP A 345 3.88 21.92 15.69
C TRP A 345 4.65 21.55 14.39
N GLY A 346 3.99 20.98 13.38
CA GLY A 346 4.51 20.79 12.02
C GLY A 346 3.89 21.75 11.00
N ALA A 347 4.55 22.02 9.88
CA ALA A 347 3.99 22.82 8.77
C ALA A 347 3.17 21.97 7.78
N ASP A 348 2.91 20.72 8.13
CA ASP A 348 2.36 19.69 7.23
C ASP A 348 0.94 19.29 7.66
N TYR A 349 0.09 19.02 6.66
CA TYR A 349 -1.31 18.60 6.79
C TYR A 349 -1.40 17.13 7.20
N ASN A 350 -2.36 16.71 8.03
CA ASN A 350 -2.51 15.28 8.37
C ASN A 350 -2.89 14.40 7.16
N LEU A 351 -3.64 14.97 6.21
CA LEU A 351 -4.03 14.31 4.97
C LEU A 351 -3.77 15.21 3.77
N TYR A 352 -2.99 14.75 2.82
CA TYR A 352 -2.88 15.31 1.49
C TYR A 352 -3.45 14.30 0.48
N ALA A 353 -4.37 14.76 -0.37
CA ALA A 353 -4.83 13.98 -1.51
C ALA A 353 -5.13 14.88 -2.70
N ASN A 354 -4.62 14.60 -3.91
CA ASN A 354 -4.99 15.42 -5.08
C ASN A 354 -6.50 15.39 -5.32
N THR A 355 -7.11 14.19 -5.27
CA THR A 355 -8.56 14.01 -5.31
C THR A 355 -9.05 13.19 -4.12
N ILE A 356 -10.09 13.68 -3.45
CA ILE A 356 -10.85 12.91 -2.46
C ILE A 356 -12.24 12.65 -3.03
N THR A 357 -12.63 11.38 -3.12
CA THR A 357 -13.99 10.97 -3.50
C THR A 357 -14.70 10.38 -2.29
N VAL A 358 -15.83 10.97 -1.91
CA VAL A 358 -16.66 10.48 -0.80
C VAL A 358 -18.03 10.11 -1.34
N THR A 359 -18.40 8.83 -1.22
CA THR A 359 -19.61 8.29 -1.86
C THR A 359 -20.25 7.13 -1.10
N ASN A 360 -21.50 6.77 -1.44
CA ASN A 360 -22.24 5.63 -0.88
C ASN A 360 -22.21 5.52 0.65
N GLY A 361 -22.42 6.64 1.34
CA GLY A 361 -22.41 6.67 2.81
C GLY A 361 -21.03 6.73 3.43
N GLY A 362 -19.96 6.77 2.63
CA GLY A 362 -18.62 7.06 3.10
C GLY A 362 -18.57 8.41 3.81
N VAL A 363 -17.65 8.54 4.78
CA VAL A 363 -17.53 9.73 5.63
C VAL A 363 -16.08 10.20 5.64
N LEU A 364 -15.84 11.43 5.18
CA LEU A 364 -14.65 12.18 5.55
C LEU A 364 -14.97 12.94 6.84
N ASP A 365 -14.43 12.46 7.95
CA ASP A 365 -14.69 12.96 9.29
C ASP A 365 -13.50 13.82 9.75
N VAL A 366 -13.72 15.14 9.76
CA VAL A 366 -12.75 16.15 10.19
C VAL A 366 -13.19 16.68 11.54
N ASN A 367 -12.65 16.08 12.60
CA ASN A 367 -12.94 16.44 13.98
C ASN A 367 -11.70 17.04 14.65
N VAL A 368 -11.14 18.07 14.05
CA VAL A 368 -9.97 18.80 14.57
C VAL A 368 -10.40 20.01 15.39
N ASP A 369 -9.48 20.60 16.16
CA ASP A 369 -9.81 21.74 17.00
C ASP A 369 -9.92 23.05 16.18
N GLN A 370 -10.52 24.08 16.77
CA GLN A 370 -10.79 25.38 16.12
C GLN A 370 -9.53 26.19 15.74
N PHE A 371 -8.33 25.75 16.11
CA PHE A 371 -7.07 26.44 15.82
C PHE A 371 -6.31 25.83 14.63
N ASP A 372 -6.81 24.71 14.12
CA ASP A 372 -6.17 23.94 13.07
C ASP A 372 -6.59 24.46 11.71
N THR A 373 -5.74 25.31 11.14
CA THR A 373 -6.11 26.03 9.93
C THR A 373 -6.28 25.13 8.72
N GLU A 374 -5.68 23.93 8.68
CA GLU A 374 -5.67 23.06 7.50
C GLU A 374 -5.49 21.55 7.84
N ALA A 375 -6.53 20.89 8.37
CA ALA A 375 -6.50 19.45 8.71
C ALA A 375 -6.17 18.54 7.50
N PHE A 376 -6.65 18.91 6.31
CA PHE A 376 -6.34 18.21 5.07
C PHE A 376 -6.16 19.18 3.91
N ARG A 377 -5.53 18.71 2.84
CA ARG A 377 -5.39 19.43 1.58
C ARG A 377 -5.84 18.56 0.43
N THR A 378 -6.60 19.17 -0.48
CA THR A 378 -6.98 18.54 -1.74
C THR A 378 -7.19 19.57 -2.83
N ASP A 379 -6.99 19.19 -4.08
CA ASP A 379 -7.40 20.03 -5.21
C ASP A 379 -8.90 19.86 -5.49
N LYS A 380 -9.41 18.64 -5.36
CA LYS A 380 -10.79 18.28 -5.67
C LYS A 380 -11.40 17.40 -4.59
N LEU A 381 -12.45 17.90 -3.95
CA LEU A 381 -13.35 17.11 -3.11
C LEU A 381 -14.61 16.76 -3.92
N GLU A 382 -14.67 15.52 -4.39
CA GLU A 382 -15.84 14.95 -5.05
C GLU A 382 -16.77 14.34 -4.00
N LEU A 383 -17.85 15.06 -3.69
CA LEU A 383 -18.81 14.67 -2.67
C LEU A 383 -20.13 14.28 -3.34
N THR A 384 -20.32 12.97 -3.53
CA THR A 384 -21.36 12.45 -4.39
C THR A 384 -22.08 11.27 -3.74
N SER A 385 -23.15 10.79 -4.38
CA SER A 385 -23.78 9.52 -4.04
C SER A 385 -23.43 8.47 -5.08
N GLY A 386 -23.66 7.18 -4.81
CA GLY A 386 -23.41 6.17 -5.83
C GLY A 386 -24.63 5.71 -6.61
N ASN A 387 -24.38 4.86 -7.61
CA ASN A 387 -25.31 4.46 -8.68
C ASN A 387 -26.56 3.71 -8.24
N ILE A 388 -26.69 3.36 -6.97
CA ILE A 388 -27.71 2.44 -6.48
C ILE A 388 -28.41 3.06 -5.28
N ALA A 389 -29.74 3.19 -5.38
CA ALA A 389 -30.57 3.50 -4.24
C ALA A 389 -30.62 2.30 -3.28
N ASP A 390 -30.72 2.56 -1.98
CA ASP A 390 -30.93 1.53 -0.97
C ASP A 390 -32.22 0.71 -1.24
N ASN A 391 -32.44 -0.34 -0.45
CA ASN A 391 -33.63 -1.19 -0.57
C ASN A 391 -34.97 -0.44 -0.38
N ASN A 392 -34.91 0.80 0.10
CA ASN A 392 -36.05 1.70 0.31
C ASN A 392 -36.18 2.76 -0.81
N GLY A 393 -35.30 2.75 -1.81
CA GLY A 393 -35.28 3.71 -2.91
C GLY A 393 -34.60 5.03 -2.59
N ASN A 394 -33.89 5.16 -1.46
CA ASN A 394 -33.12 6.35 -1.12
C ASN A 394 -31.71 6.26 -1.66
N VAL A 395 -31.23 7.36 -2.24
CA VAL A 395 -29.84 7.49 -2.67
C VAL A 395 -28.96 7.77 -1.45
N VAL A 396 -27.90 6.98 -1.27
CA VAL A 396 -26.95 7.11 -0.16
C VAL A 396 -25.77 7.96 -0.63
N SER A 397 -25.64 9.14 -0.04
CA SER A 397 -24.58 10.10 -0.35
C SER A 397 -23.34 9.89 0.51
N GLY A 398 -22.19 10.31 0.00
CA GLY A 398 -21.03 10.61 0.84
C GLY A 398 -21.30 11.77 1.78
N VAL A 399 -20.54 11.81 2.88
CA VAL A 399 -20.64 12.81 3.94
C VAL A 399 -19.27 13.43 4.19
N PHE A 400 -19.18 14.75 4.14
CA PHE A 400 -18.07 15.51 4.69
C PHE A 400 -18.54 16.10 6.01
N ASP A 401 -18.02 15.60 7.14
CA ASP A 401 -18.38 16.04 8.49
C ASP A 401 -17.26 16.89 9.06
N ILE A 402 -17.57 18.13 9.45
CA ILE A 402 -16.62 19.04 10.11
C ILE A 402 -16.97 19.26 11.58
N HIS A 403 -17.95 18.54 12.12
CA HIS A 403 -18.44 18.71 13.49
C HIS A 403 -18.65 20.18 13.87
N SER A 404 -17.99 20.66 14.91
CA SER A 404 -18.01 22.04 15.40
C SER A 404 -16.77 22.83 14.98
N SER A 405 -15.98 22.32 14.04
CA SER A 405 -14.73 22.94 13.60
C SER A 405 -15.01 24.15 12.69
N ASP A 406 -14.13 25.14 12.76
CA ASP A 406 -14.11 26.29 11.85
C ASP A 406 -13.13 25.98 10.71
N TYR A 407 -13.65 25.59 9.54
CA TYR A 407 -12.84 25.10 8.44
C TYR A 407 -12.95 25.97 7.18
N VAL A 408 -11.82 26.14 6.50
CA VAL A 408 -11.76 26.76 5.17
C VAL A 408 -11.36 25.70 4.16
N LEU A 409 -12.33 25.22 3.37
CA LEU A 409 -12.07 24.31 2.26
C LEU A 409 -11.51 25.10 1.08
N ASN A 410 -10.21 24.98 0.85
CA ASN A 410 -9.52 25.59 -0.29
C ASN A 410 -9.32 24.56 -1.42
N ALA A 411 -10.45 24.05 -1.95
CA ALA A 411 -10.49 23.01 -2.98
C ALA A 411 -11.73 23.16 -3.86
N ASP A 412 -11.71 22.57 -5.05
CA ASP A 412 -12.89 22.44 -5.90
C ASP A 412 -13.84 21.42 -5.27
N LEU A 413 -15.02 21.87 -4.85
CA LEU A 413 -16.07 21.04 -4.27
C LEU A 413 -17.09 20.69 -5.34
N VAL A 414 -17.11 19.43 -5.78
CA VAL A 414 -17.91 19.01 -6.94
C VAL A 414 -18.87 17.86 -6.62
N ASN A 415 -19.88 17.73 -7.47
CA ASN A 415 -20.80 16.59 -7.50
C ASN A 415 -20.99 16.18 -8.97
N ASP A 416 -20.55 14.97 -9.32
CA ASP A 416 -20.59 14.43 -10.69
C ASP A 416 -22.00 14.03 -11.16
N ARG A 417 -23.04 14.32 -10.36
CA ARG A 417 -24.41 13.87 -10.57
C ARG A 417 -25.41 14.98 -10.78
N THR A 418 -26.52 14.59 -11.39
CA THR A 418 -27.63 15.53 -11.63
C THR A 418 -28.54 15.63 -10.42
N TRP A 419 -29.09 16.82 -10.20
CA TRP A 419 -30.14 17.07 -9.22
C TRP A 419 -31.54 16.64 -9.72
N ASP A 420 -31.68 16.29 -11.01
CA ASP A 420 -32.95 15.82 -11.58
C ASP A 420 -33.26 14.39 -11.10
N THR A 421 -34.10 14.30 -10.08
CA THR A 421 -34.60 13.05 -9.48
C THR A 421 -35.25 12.07 -10.47
N SER A 422 -35.60 12.51 -11.68
CA SER A 422 -36.13 11.63 -12.73
C SER A 422 -35.04 10.91 -13.53
N LYS A 423 -33.78 11.33 -13.41
CA LYS A 423 -32.64 10.73 -14.12
C LYS A 423 -32.05 9.58 -13.34
N SER A 424 -31.51 8.61 -14.09
CA SER A 424 -30.83 7.45 -13.51
C SER A 424 -29.54 7.81 -12.78
N ASN A 425 -28.92 8.95 -13.11
CA ASN A 425 -27.71 9.46 -12.46
C ASN A 425 -28.03 10.57 -11.45
N TYR A 426 -29.24 10.59 -10.87
CA TYR A 426 -29.58 11.49 -9.78
C TYR A 426 -28.68 11.25 -8.55
N GLY A 427 -28.17 12.33 -7.93
CA GLY A 427 -27.41 12.23 -6.70
C GLY A 427 -27.01 13.56 -6.07
N TYR A 428 -26.51 13.47 -4.85
CA TYR A 428 -26.16 14.61 -4.01
C TYR A 428 -25.04 14.21 -3.03
N GLY A 429 -24.32 15.22 -2.54
CA GLY A 429 -23.39 15.14 -1.42
C GLY A 429 -23.97 15.76 -0.15
N ILE A 430 -23.46 15.37 1.03
CA ILE A 430 -23.83 15.99 2.31
C ILE A 430 -22.60 16.60 2.98
N VAL A 431 -22.70 17.90 3.31
CA VAL A 431 -21.83 18.50 4.33
C VAL A 431 -22.56 18.50 5.66
N ALA A 432 -21.96 17.88 6.67
CA ALA A 432 -22.46 17.83 8.04
C ALA A 432 -21.64 18.78 8.93
N MET A 433 -22.36 19.55 9.75
CA MET A 433 -21.77 20.46 10.74
C MET A 433 -22.75 20.69 11.91
N ASN A 434 -22.20 20.89 13.10
CA ASN A 434 -22.90 21.34 14.29
C ASN A 434 -23.27 22.83 14.16
N SER A 435 -24.14 23.32 15.05
CA SER A 435 -24.64 24.70 14.98
C SER A 435 -23.58 25.78 15.20
N ASP A 436 -22.45 25.40 15.78
CA ASP A 436 -21.32 26.27 16.12
C ASP A 436 -20.12 26.11 15.20
N GLY A 437 -20.13 25.13 14.29
CA GLY A 437 -19.11 25.00 13.25
C GLY A 437 -19.32 26.01 12.12
N HIS A 438 -18.23 26.33 11.41
CA HIS A 438 -18.25 27.26 10.29
C HIS A 438 -17.47 26.70 9.10
N LEU A 439 -18.11 26.58 7.94
CA LEU A 439 -17.43 26.20 6.69
C LEU A 439 -17.33 27.41 5.75
N THR A 440 -16.11 27.74 5.33
CA THR A 440 -15.86 28.61 4.17
C THR A 440 -15.36 27.76 3.02
N ILE A 441 -15.81 28.04 1.80
CA ILE A 441 -15.33 27.36 0.59
C ILE A 441 -14.63 28.40 -0.28
N ASN A 442 -13.34 28.18 -0.54
CA ASN A 442 -12.46 29.04 -1.34
C ASN A 442 -11.90 28.27 -2.55
N GLY A 443 -12.77 27.54 -3.25
CA GLY A 443 -12.46 26.87 -4.52
C GLY A 443 -13.13 27.58 -5.70
N ASN A 444 -12.75 27.20 -6.93
CA ASN A 444 -13.46 27.65 -8.13
C ASN A 444 -14.77 26.87 -8.21
N GLY A 445 -15.81 27.35 -7.52
CA GLY A 445 -17.17 27.03 -7.93
C GLY A 445 -17.41 27.72 -9.27
N ASP A 446 -17.07 27.08 -10.40
CA ASP A 446 -17.27 27.61 -11.75
C ASP A 446 -18.77 27.68 -12.07
N MET A 447 -19.39 28.72 -11.54
CA MET A 447 -20.68 29.19 -11.99
C MET A 447 -20.43 30.12 -13.16
N ASN A 448 -20.72 29.63 -14.38
CA ASN A 448 -20.82 30.41 -15.60
C ASN A 448 -21.18 31.89 -15.33
N ASN A 449 -20.16 32.74 -15.38
CA ASN A 449 -20.25 34.15 -15.71
C ASN A 449 -21.18 35.03 -14.84
N GLY A 450 -20.92 35.11 -13.53
CA GLY A 450 -21.06 36.37 -12.79
C GLY A 450 -22.26 36.56 -11.85
N ASP A 451 -22.98 35.51 -11.49
CA ASP A 451 -23.99 35.57 -10.42
C ASP A 451 -23.54 34.65 -9.28
N GLU A 452 -23.31 35.20 -8.07
CA GLU A 452 -23.22 34.38 -6.86
C GLU A 452 -24.57 33.68 -6.66
N LEU A 453 -24.56 32.33 -6.56
CA LEU A 453 -25.75 31.51 -6.35
C LEU A 453 -26.25 31.61 -4.90
N ASP A 454 -26.66 32.80 -4.44
CA ASP A 454 -27.68 32.86 -3.40
C ASP A 454 -29.03 32.53 -4.05
N ASN A 455 -29.26 31.24 -4.30
CA ASN A 455 -30.55 30.73 -4.76
C ASN A 455 -31.50 30.39 -3.60
N SER A 456 -31.41 31.14 -2.49
CA SER A 456 -32.35 31.02 -1.36
C SER A 456 -33.82 31.21 -1.75
N SER A 457 -34.11 31.79 -2.93
CA SER A 457 -35.48 32.04 -3.39
C SER A 457 -36.19 30.82 -4.01
N VAL A 458 -35.47 29.75 -4.37
CA VAL A 458 -36.05 28.61 -5.11
C VAL A 458 -35.94 27.27 -4.37
N ASP A 459 -35.05 27.16 -3.38
CA ASP A 459 -34.81 25.88 -2.70
C ASP A 459 -35.80 25.57 -1.55
N ASN A 460 -36.57 26.54 -1.03
CA ASN A 460 -37.40 26.29 0.16
C ASN A 460 -36.60 25.69 1.35
N VAL A 461 -35.27 25.76 1.32
CA VAL A 461 -34.42 25.45 2.46
C VAL A 461 -34.50 26.66 3.36
N VAL A 462 -35.50 26.61 4.26
CA VAL A 462 -35.48 27.41 5.49
C VAL A 462 -34.11 27.17 6.10
N ALA A 463 -33.33 28.24 6.29
CA ALA A 463 -32.12 28.19 7.10
C ALA A 463 -32.50 27.50 8.42
N ALA A 464 -32.10 26.23 8.55
CA ALA A 464 -32.58 25.38 9.62
C ALA A 464 -32.02 25.93 10.93
N THR A 465 -32.86 26.05 11.94
CA THR A 465 -32.41 26.34 13.30
C THR A 465 -32.04 24.99 13.94
N GLY A 466 -30.75 24.70 14.03
CA GLY A 466 -30.18 23.40 14.45
C GLY A 466 -29.32 22.76 13.34
N ASN A 467 -28.44 21.81 13.70
CA ASN A 467 -27.41 21.13 12.87
C ASN A 467 -27.60 21.34 11.35
N TYR A 468 -26.73 22.15 10.75
CA TYR A 468 -26.83 22.51 9.34
C TYR A 468 -26.37 21.32 8.50
N LYS A 469 -27.30 20.74 7.73
CA LYS A 469 -26.96 19.84 6.62
C LYS A 469 -27.07 20.64 5.34
N VAL A 470 -25.94 20.95 4.72
CA VAL A 470 -25.92 21.59 3.40
C VAL A 470 -25.93 20.47 2.36
N ARG A 471 -26.95 20.45 1.50
CA ARG A 471 -27.02 19.55 0.34
C ARG A 471 -26.38 20.23 -0.85
N ILE A 472 -25.45 19.55 -1.50
CA ILE A 472 -24.80 20.04 -2.72
C ILE A 472 -25.51 19.43 -3.91
N ASP A 473 -26.54 20.13 -4.36
CA ASP A 473 -27.22 19.86 -5.61
C ASP A 473 -26.59 20.80 -6.66
N ASN A 474 -25.76 20.25 -7.57
CA ASN A 474 -25.22 20.94 -8.77
C ASN A 474 -23.94 21.79 -8.59
N ALA A 475 -22.78 21.16 -8.36
CA ALA A 475 -21.47 21.76 -8.61
C ALA A 475 -20.84 21.08 -9.84
N THR A 476 -20.98 21.74 -11.01
CA THR A 476 -20.30 21.35 -12.26
C THR A 476 -19.03 22.13 -12.44
#